data_AF-G0R2M3-F1
#
_entry.id   AF-G0R2M3-F1
#
_cell.length_a   1.000
_cell.length_b   1.000
_cell.length_c   1.000
_cell.angle_alpha   90.00
_cell.angle_beta   90.00
_cell.angle_gamma   90.00
#
_symmetry.space_group_name_H-M   'P 1'
#
loop_
_entity.id
_entity.type
_entity.pdbx_description
1 polymer ?
#
loop_
_entity_poly.entity_id
_entity_poly.type
_entity_poly.pdbx_seq_one_letter_code
_entity_poly.pdbx_strand_id
1 'polypeptide(L)'
;MLKKTQISISYVIMGTLFLFLRFKTKKHVFLNSTFIKTSAEQNLQEWIFINKIKKTGQKQSVIFSIGKEFYNQNEQNEKIDFFEIQKSIFDVKIVKKYSQKGRVFQEGIFYFYVLQNNGEKIVNLDQNDVFSFQSICEKNSSFYNYKSWDISNNIKNIPQNKHKLILENNICQEGQKNYLLFLQFTFQPQENYEINIKYSSNIKEFLKEEFLEEKKKNYNIEEILIQRYNENIQKKLKSQQNLQKCTVSAVSNLFGGLSFKYGQLKLLQINHNQIPKPIFSFTPSRQRFSWSFLWDDGFHNAIASKFEENISKEIIKSWLDTMTEDGWICREQTRGEEAEKLCNCPEFLWKDNRDGNPPSLILTIDFFIREHMDIIKELQNEGYVEKIEKWFQWYMRTQMINDIDIFEKKMKVSFSNGGTKMEVQNNLLIVVWMIIPETINIYLNISLQDILMLKVGCIILHISHFGYPNILPLALGLINQDTLELETIVQHIQNENVLWTKYGLRSLAKNDYFFEKGQNYWTGPIWIHINYLVLKEWIWDTFLSFYWLDIYYSFNKQ
;
A
#
# COMPACT_ATOMS: atom_id res chain seq x y z
N MET A 1 -23.69 8.31 -7.59
CA MET A 1 -23.71 7.80 -8.99
C MET A 1 -22.81 6.54 -9.12
N LEU A 2 -23.00 5.54 -8.25
CA LEU A 2 -22.27 4.26 -8.26
C LEU A 2 -23.23 3.09 -7.97
N LYS A 3 -24.39 3.09 -8.63
CA LYS A 3 -25.31 1.95 -8.64
C LYS A 3 -25.56 1.56 -10.09
N LYS A 4 -25.11 0.36 -10.46
CA LYS A 4 -25.32 -0.31 -11.76
C LYS A 4 -24.45 0.14 -12.95
N THR A 5 -23.15 0.24 -12.78
CA THR A 5 -22.23 0.05 -13.90
C THR A 5 -21.38 -1.18 -13.62
N GLN A 6 -21.41 -2.15 -14.53
CA GLN A 6 -20.34 -3.14 -14.65
C GLN A 6 -19.06 -2.35 -14.91
N ILE A 7 -18.29 -2.14 -13.85
CA ILE A 7 -17.01 -1.47 -13.90
C ILE A 7 -16.03 -2.47 -14.55
N SER A 8 -15.84 -2.37 -15.87
CA SER A 8 -14.72 -3.00 -16.56
C SER A 8 -13.48 -2.10 -16.39
N ILE A 9 -12.85 -2.13 -15.21
CA ILE A 9 -11.55 -1.47 -15.08
C ILE A 9 -10.52 -2.31 -15.84
N SER A 10 -10.12 -1.82 -17.01
CA SER A 10 -8.93 -2.31 -17.70
C SER A 10 -7.71 -1.56 -17.17
N TYR A 11 -7.04 -2.09 -16.15
CA TYR A 11 -5.71 -1.59 -15.79
C TYR A 11 -4.70 -2.02 -16.87
N VAL A 12 -3.95 -1.07 -17.40
CA VAL A 12 -2.71 -1.36 -18.11
C VAL A 12 -1.61 -1.37 -17.05
N ILE A 13 -1.13 -2.56 -16.73
CA ILE A 13 -0.01 -2.72 -15.81
C ILE A 13 1.25 -2.76 -16.65
N MET A 14 2.07 -1.74 -16.48
CA MET A 14 3.43 -1.75 -16.96
C MET A 14 4.35 -2.13 -15.81
N GLY A 15 4.78 -3.38 -15.81
CA GLY A 15 5.83 -3.87 -14.93
C GLY A 15 7.20 -3.56 -15.52
N THR A 16 8.17 -3.20 -14.68
CA THR A 16 9.59 -3.20 -15.08
C THR A 16 10.27 -4.33 -14.32
N LEU A 17 10.79 -5.33 -15.03
CA LEU A 17 11.47 -6.48 -14.45
C LEU A 17 12.97 -6.36 -14.75
N PHE A 18 13.81 -6.34 -13.71
CA PHE A 18 15.26 -6.31 -13.91
C PHE A 18 15.83 -7.72 -13.89
N LEU A 19 16.37 -8.16 -15.02
CA LEU A 19 17.13 -9.40 -15.05
C LEU A 19 18.61 -9.10 -14.91
N PHE A 20 19.11 -9.30 -13.70
CA PHE A 20 20.54 -9.27 -13.42
C PHE A 20 21.12 -10.64 -13.74
N LEU A 21 21.91 -10.71 -14.81
CA LEU A 21 22.86 -11.81 -14.94
C LEU A 21 23.91 -11.59 -13.85
N ARG A 22 23.80 -12.41 -12.80
CA ARG A 22 24.61 -12.37 -11.59
C ARG A 22 26.06 -12.73 -11.92
N PHE A 23 26.78 -11.82 -12.57
CA PHE A 23 28.24 -11.85 -12.58
C PHE A 23 28.70 -11.41 -11.18
N LYS A 24 29.65 -12.16 -10.60
CA LYS A 24 30.16 -12.10 -9.22
C LYS A 24 30.67 -10.73 -8.71
N THR A 25 30.44 -9.62 -9.42
CA THR A 25 30.88 -8.28 -9.03
C THR A 25 29.68 -7.44 -8.60
N LYS A 26 29.63 -7.04 -7.32
CA LYS A 26 28.69 -6.05 -6.77
C LYS A 26 28.93 -4.66 -7.41
N LYS A 27 28.50 -4.46 -8.66
CA LYS A 27 28.43 -3.12 -9.27
C LYS A 27 26.97 -2.70 -9.33
N HIS A 28 26.64 -1.63 -8.61
CA HIS A 28 25.31 -1.05 -8.58
C HIS A 28 24.96 -0.47 -9.95
N VAL A 29 23.86 -0.93 -10.55
CA VAL A 29 23.25 -0.25 -11.70
C VAL A 29 22.40 0.88 -11.15
N PHE A 30 22.71 2.12 -11.54
CA PHE A 30 21.90 3.27 -11.18
C PHE A 30 20.86 3.49 -12.28
N LEU A 31 19.62 3.14 -11.96
CA LEU A 31 18.45 3.51 -12.72
C LEU A 31 17.70 4.61 -11.98
N ASN A 32 17.33 5.66 -12.70
CA ASN A 32 16.36 6.63 -12.22
C ASN A 32 15.13 6.59 -13.13
N SER A 33 13.97 6.31 -12.54
CA SER A 33 12.72 6.17 -13.25
C SER A 33 11.75 7.27 -12.81
N THR A 34 11.17 7.97 -13.77
CA THR A 34 10.18 9.02 -13.55
C THR A 34 8.90 8.67 -14.30
N PHE A 35 7.78 8.58 -13.57
CA PHE A 35 6.46 8.38 -14.13
C PHE A 35 5.64 9.66 -14.01
N ILE A 36 5.04 10.09 -15.11
CA ILE A 36 4.23 11.31 -15.20
C ILE A 36 2.90 10.94 -15.83
N LYS A 37 1.80 11.13 -15.11
CA LYS A 37 0.47 10.98 -15.65
C LYS A 37 0.01 12.34 -16.18
N THR A 38 -0.22 12.44 -17.49
CA THR A 38 -0.55 13.70 -18.18
C THR A 38 -2.06 13.88 -18.37
N SER A 39 -2.81 12.78 -18.47
CA SER A 39 -4.27 12.77 -18.45
C SER A 39 -4.81 11.55 -17.72
N ALA A 40 -5.91 11.73 -17.00
CA ALA A 40 -6.50 10.74 -16.11
C ALA A 40 -8.03 10.71 -16.18
N GLU A 41 -8.63 11.00 -17.34
CA GLU A 41 -10.07 10.94 -17.51
C GLU A 41 -10.56 9.49 -17.75
N GLN A 42 -11.85 9.24 -17.50
CA GLN A 42 -12.43 7.89 -17.48
C GLN A 42 -12.14 7.05 -18.74
N ASN A 43 -11.97 7.69 -19.90
CA ASN A 43 -11.67 7.02 -21.19
C ASN A 43 -10.36 7.51 -21.84
N LEU A 44 -9.65 8.45 -21.22
CA LEU A 44 -8.41 9.01 -21.72
C LEU A 44 -7.33 8.91 -20.64
N GLN A 45 -6.41 7.97 -20.85
CA GLN A 45 -5.27 7.76 -19.98
C GLN A 45 -4.02 8.01 -20.78
N GLU A 46 -3.23 8.99 -20.34
CA GLU A 46 -1.97 9.33 -20.95
C GLU A 46 -0.90 9.45 -19.88
N TRP A 47 0.26 8.84 -20.15
CA TRP A 47 1.39 8.91 -19.24
C TRP A 47 2.72 8.74 -19.97
N ILE A 48 3.76 9.22 -19.31
CA ILE A 48 5.16 9.16 -19.75
C ILE A 48 5.96 8.47 -18.66
N PHE A 49 6.82 7.55 -19.05
CA PHE A 49 7.74 6.85 -18.18
C PHE A 49 9.17 6.94 -18.71
N ILE A 50 10.01 7.67 -17.98
CA ILE A 50 11.37 8.02 -18.35
C ILE A 50 12.33 7.18 -17.50
N ASN A 51 13.25 6.47 -18.14
CA ASN A 51 14.19 5.57 -17.48
C ASN A 51 15.62 5.96 -17.84
N LYS A 52 16.32 6.63 -16.93
CA LYS A 52 17.72 7.07 -17.09
C LYS A 52 18.66 6.00 -16.55
N ILE A 53 19.50 5.46 -17.43
CA ILE A 53 20.39 4.34 -17.18
C ILE A 53 21.82 4.85 -17.23
N LYS A 54 22.54 4.74 -16.10
CA LYS A 54 23.95 5.14 -16.04
C LYS A 54 24.87 4.04 -16.57
N LYS A 55 25.91 4.46 -17.29
CA LYS A 55 27.02 3.59 -17.69
C LYS A 55 27.65 2.88 -16.49
N THR A 56 28.03 1.62 -16.66
CA THR A 56 28.64 0.80 -15.59
C THR A 56 29.95 0.12 -15.99
N GLY A 57 30.38 0.28 -17.25
CA GLY A 57 31.53 -0.45 -17.79
C GLY A 57 31.24 -1.93 -18.02
N GLN A 58 30.00 -2.40 -17.85
CA GLN A 58 29.52 -3.70 -18.30
C GLN A 58 28.29 -3.55 -19.21
N LYS A 59 28.04 -4.56 -20.05
CA LYS A 59 26.86 -4.60 -20.90
C LYS A 59 25.61 -4.77 -20.02
N GLN A 60 24.55 -4.01 -20.32
CA GLN A 60 23.33 -3.99 -19.51
C GLN A 60 22.12 -4.30 -20.37
N SER A 61 21.11 -4.91 -19.77
CA SER A 61 19.78 -5.02 -20.36
C SER A 61 18.72 -4.54 -19.39
N VAL A 62 17.72 -3.82 -19.91
CA VAL A 62 16.52 -3.40 -19.19
C VAL A 62 15.34 -4.09 -19.84
N ILE A 63 14.48 -4.72 -19.04
CA ILE A 63 13.32 -5.45 -19.54
C ILE A 63 12.04 -4.79 -19.03
N PHE A 64 11.16 -4.44 -19.96
CA PHE A 64 9.81 -3.98 -19.66
C PHE A 64 8.83 -5.11 -19.96
N SER A 65 7.76 -5.17 -19.17
CA SER A 65 6.66 -6.09 -19.40
C SER A 65 5.35 -5.31 -19.53
N ILE A 66 4.60 -5.61 -20.58
CA ILE A 66 3.24 -5.11 -20.78
C ILE A 66 2.30 -6.30 -20.56
N GLY A 67 1.49 -6.24 -19.52
CA GLY A 67 0.53 -7.28 -19.18
C GLY A 67 -0.88 -6.72 -19.04
N LYS A 68 -1.87 -7.62 -19.09
CA LYS A 68 -3.26 -7.29 -18.78
C LYS A 68 -3.76 -8.19 -17.65
N GLU A 69 -4.23 -7.56 -16.57
CA GLU A 69 -4.96 -8.25 -15.52
C GLU A 69 -6.42 -8.47 -15.94
N PHE A 70 -6.89 -9.71 -15.81
CA PHE A 70 -8.25 -10.12 -16.13
C PHE A 70 -8.98 -10.36 -14.82
N TYR A 71 -9.90 -9.48 -14.47
CA TYR A 71 -10.62 -9.54 -13.21
C TYR A 71 -11.93 -10.33 -13.28
N ASN A 72 -12.51 -10.51 -14.48
CA ASN A 72 -13.79 -11.18 -14.64
C ASN A 72 -13.66 -12.43 -15.53
N GLN A 73 -13.94 -13.61 -14.99
CA GLN A 73 -13.88 -14.88 -15.74
C GLN A 73 -14.91 -14.92 -16.88
N ASN A 74 -16.05 -14.24 -16.73
CA ASN A 74 -17.10 -14.23 -17.75
C ASN A 74 -16.76 -13.36 -18.98
N GLU A 75 -15.88 -12.36 -18.85
CA GLU A 75 -15.42 -11.54 -19.99
C GLU A 75 -14.43 -12.32 -20.89
N GLN A 76 -13.86 -13.42 -20.39
CA GLN A 76 -12.80 -14.18 -21.08
C GLN A 76 -13.29 -15.01 -22.27
N ASN A 77 -14.60 -15.25 -22.38
CA ASN A 77 -15.14 -16.16 -23.38
C ASN A 77 -15.40 -15.50 -24.74
N GLU A 78 -15.43 -14.17 -24.84
CA GLU A 78 -15.65 -13.48 -26.13
C GLU A 78 -14.50 -12.58 -26.59
N LYS A 79 -13.58 -12.18 -25.69
CA LYS A 79 -12.52 -11.21 -25.97
C LYS A 79 -11.13 -11.86 -25.98
N ILE A 80 -10.40 -11.71 -27.08
CA ILE A 80 -9.02 -12.20 -27.26
C ILE A 80 -8.11 -10.98 -27.38
N ASP A 81 -7.33 -10.71 -26.34
CA ASP A 81 -6.35 -9.62 -26.34
C ASP A 81 -5.02 -10.05 -27.02
N PHE A 82 -4.42 -9.14 -27.77
CA PHE A 82 -3.13 -9.33 -28.41
C PHE A 82 -2.39 -7.99 -28.62
N PHE A 83 -1.09 -8.07 -28.90
CA PHE A 83 -0.25 -6.91 -29.20
C PHE A 83 0.23 -6.96 -30.64
N GLU A 84 0.27 -5.81 -31.30
CA GLU A 84 0.99 -5.63 -32.55
C GLU A 84 2.22 -4.77 -32.28
N ILE A 85 3.37 -5.18 -32.81
CA ILE A 85 4.65 -4.48 -32.65
C ILE A 85 5.07 -3.94 -34.01
N GLN A 86 5.27 -2.63 -34.08
CA GLN A 86 5.80 -1.92 -35.23
C GLN A 86 7.15 -1.33 -34.82
N LYS A 87 8.24 -1.90 -35.34
CA LYS A 87 9.60 -1.44 -35.08
C LYS A 87 10.07 -0.57 -36.24
N SER A 88 10.59 0.62 -35.94
CA SER A 88 11.38 1.41 -36.87
C SER A 88 12.86 1.46 -36.45
N ILE A 89 13.69 2.12 -37.25
CA ILE A 89 15.10 2.38 -36.92
C ILE A 89 15.24 3.19 -35.61
N PHE A 90 14.22 3.98 -35.24
CA PHE A 90 14.33 4.99 -34.18
C PHE A 90 13.39 4.78 -32.99
N ASP A 91 12.35 3.96 -33.15
CA ASP A 91 11.33 3.74 -32.13
C ASP A 91 10.68 2.35 -32.24
N VAL A 92 9.98 1.99 -31.16
CA VAL A 92 9.10 0.82 -31.14
C VAL A 92 7.71 1.28 -30.74
N LYS A 93 6.74 1.06 -31.63
CA LYS A 93 5.32 1.29 -31.39
C LYS A 93 4.65 -0.05 -31.09
N ILE A 94 3.91 -0.11 -29.98
CA ILE A 94 3.16 -1.30 -29.58
C ILE A 94 1.70 -0.91 -29.50
N VAL A 95 0.88 -1.53 -30.34
CA VAL A 95 -0.57 -1.31 -30.37
C VAL A 95 -1.23 -2.43 -29.58
N LYS A 96 -1.95 -2.05 -28.52
CA LYS A 96 -2.78 -2.97 -27.74
C LYS A 96 -4.10 -3.17 -28.48
N LYS A 97 -4.41 -4.43 -28.80
CA LYS A 97 -5.58 -4.82 -29.57
C LYS A 97 -6.41 -5.87 -28.85
N TYR A 98 -7.69 -5.95 -29.20
CA TYR A 98 -8.53 -7.10 -28.87
C TYR A 98 -9.42 -7.48 -30.02
N SER A 99 -9.69 -8.78 -30.14
CA SER A 99 -10.73 -9.32 -31.02
C SER A 99 -11.96 -9.66 -30.19
N GLN A 100 -13.14 -9.22 -30.63
CA GLN A 100 -14.43 -9.64 -30.09
C GLN A 100 -15.40 -9.88 -31.23
N LYS A 101 -16.03 -11.06 -31.25
CA LYS A 101 -16.97 -11.47 -32.32
C LYS A 101 -16.40 -11.31 -33.74
N GLY A 102 -15.11 -11.61 -33.91
CA GLY A 102 -14.41 -11.53 -35.20
C GLY A 102 -14.02 -10.12 -35.65
N ARG A 103 -14.25 -9.09 -34.82
CA ARG A 103 -13.83 -7.70 -35.08
C ARG A 103 -12.66 -7.33 -34.19
N VAL A 104 -11.65 -6.67 -34.78
CA VAL A 104 -10.46 -6.19 -34.08
C VAL A 104 -10.62 -4.73 -33.71
N PHE A 105 -10.33 -4.41 -32.46
CA PHE A 105 -10.37 -3.07 -31.89
C PHE A 105 -9.02 -2.72 -31.27
N GLN A 106 -8.71 -1.43 -31.18
CA GLN A 106 -7.52 -0.91 -30.51
C GLN A 106 -7.91 -0.32 -29.15
N GLU A 107 -7.06 -0.47 -28.13
CA GLU A 107 -7.29 0.06 -26.78
C GLU A 107 -6.29 1.12 -26.34
N GLY A 108 -5.10 1.10 -26.95
CA GLY A 108 -4.04 2.02 -26.57
C GLY A 108 -2.75 1.72 -27.30
N ILE A 109 -1.83 2.67 -27.24
CA ILE A 109 -0.57 2.62 -27.96
C ILE A 109 0.55 2.97 -26.99
N PHE A 110 1.63 2.20 -27.03
CA PHE A 110 2.89 2.51 -26.36
C PHE A 110 3.92 2.91 -27.40
N TYR A 111 4.64 3.99 -27.14
CA TYR A 111 5.78 4.44 -27.92
C TYR A 111 7.04 4.37 -27.07
N PHE A 112 8.04 3.65 -27.56
CA PHE A 112 9.35 3.54 -26.93
C PHE A 112 10.38 4.32 -27.75
N TYR A 113 11.05 5.26 -27.10
CA TYR A 113 12.17 6.02 -27.65
C TYR A 113 13.43 5.76 -26.82
N VAL A 114 14.52 5.43 -27.50
CA VAL A 114 15.82 5.18 -26.87
C VAL A 114 16.79 6.27 -27.27
N LEU A 115 17.38 6.92 -26.28
CA LEU A 115 18.34 8.00 -26.46
C LEU A 115 19.66 7.65 -25.78
N GLN A 116 20.76 8.15 -26.35
CA GLN A 116 22.11 8.07 -25.81
C GLN A 116 22.68 9.48 -25.58
N ASN A 117 23.83 9.57 -24.90
CA ASN A 117 24.48 10.84 -24.54
C ASN A 117 23.55 11.80 -23.78
N ASN A 118 22.96 11.32 -22.68
CA ASN A 118 22.05 12.10 -21.83
C ASN A 118 20.83 12.67 -22.56
N GLY A 119 20.38 12.03 -23.64
CA GLY A 119 19.18 12.42 -24.37
C GLY A 119 19.42 13.20 -25.66
N GLU A 120 20.67 13.40 -26.07
CA GLU A 120 21.05 14.20 -27.24
C GLU A 120 20.95 13.44 -28.56
N LYS A 121 21.17 12.12 -28.55
CA LYS A 121 21.22 11.33 -29.79
C LYS A 121 20.23 10.18 -29.74
N ILE A 122 19.42 10.03 -30.79
CA ILE A 122 18.51 8.88 -30.94
C ILE A 122 19.36 7.63 -31.24
N VAL A 123 19.04 6.53 -30.58
CA VAL A 123 19.70 5.25 -30.80
C VAL A 123 19.09 4.57 -32.02
N ASN A 124 19.94 4.06 -32.92
CA ASN A 124 19.52 3.20 -34.01
C ASN A 124 19.25 1.79 -33.45
N LEU A 125 17.98 1.37 -33.48
CA LEU A 125 17.51 0.10 -32.93
C LEU A 125 17.83 -1.12 -33.80
N ASP A 126 18.22 -0.93 -35.06
CA ASP A 126 18.64 -2.01 -35.96
C ASP A 126 20.12 -2.36 -35.84
N GLN A 127 20.91 -1.50 -35.21
CA GLN A 127 22.32 -1.76 -34.93
C GLN A 127 22.47 -2.50 -33.59
N ASN A 128 23.43 -3.44 -33.53
CA ASN A 128 23.96 -4.00 -32.29
C ASN A 128 22.98 -4.73 -31.34
N ASP A 129 21.92 -5.38 -31.84
CA ASP A 129 20.93 -6.12 -31.03
C ASP A 129 20.39 -5.31 -29.84
N VAL A 130 20.17 -4.01 -30.06
CA VAL A 130 19.72 -3.08 -29.02
C VAL A 130 18.32 -3.41 -28.53
N PHE A 131 17.48 -4.04 -29.35
CA PHE A 131 16.10 -4.35 -29.02
C PHE A 131 15.73 -5.80 -29.39
N SER A 132 15.11 -6.50 -28.45
CA SER A 132 14.50 -7.82 -28.63
C SER A 132 13.21 -7.89 -27.82
N PHE A 133 12.30 -8.78 -28.17
CA PHE A 133 11.02 -8.92 -27.50
C PHE A 133 10.58 -10.37 -27.41
N GLN A 134 9.64 -10.68 -26.53
CA GLN A 134 9.04 -12.01 -26.46
C GLN A 134 7.62 -11.91 -25.91
N SER A 135 6.67 -12.57 -26.56
CA SER A 135 5.31 -12.74 -26.04
C SER A 135 5.14 -14.10 -25.38
N ILE A 136 4.41 -14.14 -24.26
CA ILE A 136 3.92 -15.38 -23.67
C ILE A 136 2.48 -15.60 -24.14
N CYS A 137 2.31 -16.65 -24.93
CA CYS A 137 1.03 -17.05 -25.52
C CYS A 137 0.48 -18.26 -24.77
N GLU A 138 -0.83 -18.29 -24.53
CA GLU A 138 -1.46 -19.45 -23.89
C GLU A 138 -1.49 -20.65 -24.85
N LYS A 139 -1.05 -21.82 -24.36
CA LYS A 139 -1.23 -23.12 -25.03
C LYS A 139 -2.27 -24.03 -24.36
N ASN A 140 -2.66 -23.79 -23.10
CA ASN A 140 -3.74 -24.51 -22.40
C ASN A 140 -4.14 -23.77 -21.12
N SER A 141 -5.42 -23.91 -20.78
CA SER A 141 -6.28 -23.13 -19.88
C SER A 141 -5.96 -23.12 -18.38
N SER A 142 -4.70 -22.95 -17.97
CA SER A 142 -4.36 -22.72 -16.55
C SER A 142 -3.66 -21.38 -16.35
N PHE A 143 -4.46 -20.48 -15.78
CA PHE A 143 -4.26 -19.07 -15.48
C PHE A 143 -2.97 -18.75 -14.70
N TYR A 144 -2.39 -17.58 -14.97
CA TYR A 144 -1.53 -16.80 -14.06
C TYR A 144 -0.46 -17.53 -13.23
N ASN A 145 0.22 -18.56 -13.75
CA ASN A 145 1.36 -19.11 -13.04
C ASN A 145 2.42 -18.01 -12.85
N TYR A 146 2.73 -17.55 -11.63
CA TYR A 146 3.79 -16.54 -11.41
C TYR A 146 5.16 -17.01 -11.96
N LYS A 147 5.34 -18.34 -12.12
CA LYS A 147 6.47 -18.90 -12.87
C LYS A 147 6.53 -18.45 -14.35
N SER A 148 5.47 -17.89 -14.92
CA SER A 148 5.46 -17.30 -16.26
C SER A 148 6.10 -15.91 -16.31
N TRP A 149 6.22 -15.21 -15.17
CA TRP A 149 7.01 -13.98 -15.06
C TRP A 149 8.51 -14.27 -14.95
N ASP A 150 8.87 -15.51 -14.61
CA ASP A 150 10.24 -15.99 -14.64
C ASP A 150 10.68 -16.25 -16.10
N ILE A 151 11.16 -15.18 -16.73
CA ILE A 151 11.73 -15.24 -18.08
C ILE A 151 13.16 -15.79 -18.11
N SER A 152 13.74 -16.23 -16.97
CA SER A 152 15.11 -16.75 -16.95
C SER A 152 15.31 -17.93 -17.90
N ASN A 153 14.30 -18.80 -18.02
CA ASN A 153 14.30 -19.93 -18.95
C ASN A 153 14.13 -19.52 -20.42
N ASN A 154 13.65 -18.29 -20.67
CA ASN A 154 13.36 -17.79 -22.00
C ASN A 154 14.49 -16.94 -22.59
N ILE A 155 15.45 -16.52 -21.78
CA ILE A 155 16.63 -15.79 -22.23
C ILE A 155 17.67 -16.81 -22.68
N LYS A 156 17.89 -16.90 -24.00
CA LYS A 156 18.82 -17.87 -24.59
C LYS A 156 20.10 -17.20 -25.07
N ASN A 157 21.17 -18.00 -25.11
CA ASN A 157 22.41 -17.62 -25.77
C ASN A 157 22.22 -17.66 -27.29
N ILE A 158 22.66 -16.61 -27.99
CA ILE A 158 22.70 -16.64 -29.46
C ILE A 158 23.77 -17.66 -29.92
N PRO A 159 23.44 -18.63 -30.80
CA PRO A 159 24.39 -19.66 -31.22
C PRO A 159 25.71 -19.12 -31.81
N GLN A 160 25.64 -17.97 -32.47
CA GLN A 160 26.79 -17.32 -33.11
C GLN A 160 27.60 -16.42 -32.15
N ASN A 161 27.14 -16.18 -30.92
CA ASN A 161 27.82 -15.29 -29.98
C ASN A 161 27.52 -15.69 -28.52
N LYS A 162 28.33 -16.62 -27.97
CA LYS A 162 28.15 -17.27 -26.66
C LYS A 162 28.11 -16.34 -25.43
N HIS A 163 28.25 -15.03 -25.61
CA HIS A 163 28.17 -14.00 -24.56
C HIS A 163 26.96 -13.05 -24.71
N LYS A 164 26.02 -13.33 -25.61
CA LYS A 164 24.78 -12.54 -25.81
C LYS A 164 23.56 -13.31 -25.31
N LEU A 165 22.89 -12.74 -24.32
CA LEU A 165 21.64 -13.22 -23.74
C LEU A 165 20.51 -12.27 -24.16
N ILE A 166 19.68 -12.73 -25.08
CA ILE A 166 18.54 -11.98 -25.62
C ILE A 166 17.24 -12.78 -25.49
N LEU A 167 16.12 -12.08 -25.53
CA LEU A 167 14.79 -12.67 -25.68
C LEU A 167 14.63 -13.29 -27.08
N GLU A 168 13.95 -14.44 -27.14
CA GLU A 168 13.58 -15.04 -28.43
C GLU A 168 12.44 -14.24 -29.06
N ASN A 169 12.75 -13.47 -30.10
CA ASN A 169 11.78 -12.68 -30.86
C ASN A 169 10.61 -13.55 -31.34
N ASN A 170 9.52 -13.51 -30.58
CA ASN A 170 8.28 -14.21 -30.90
C ASN A 170 7.07 -13.32 -30.55
N ILE A 171 5.99 -13.51 -31.30
CA ILE A 171 4.72 -12.85 -31.05
C ILE A 171 3.62 -13.90 -31.17
N CYS A 172 2.56 -13.75 -30.38
CA CYS A 172 1.41 -14.64 -30.48
C CYS A 172 0.77 -14.52 -31.86
N GLN A 173 0.38 -15.67 -32.42
CA GLN A 173 -0.33 -15.68 -33.69
C GLN A 173 -1.73 -15.08 -33.52
N GLU A 174 -2.32 -14.60 -34.62
CA GLU A 174 -3.69 -14.11 -34.63
C GLU A 174 -4.64 -15.21 -34.13
N GLY A 175 -5.48 -14.87 -33.13
CA GLY A 175 -6.37 -15.82 -32.45
C GLY A 175 -5.78 -16.49 -31.20
N GLN A 176 -4.48 -16.35 -30.92
CA GLN A 176 -3.89 -16.76 -29.64
C GLN A 176 -3.99 -15.62 -28.62
N LYS A 177 -4.40 -15.94 -27.39
CA LYS A 177 -4.43 -14.97 -26.30
C LYS A 177 -3.00 -14.62 -25.88
N ASN A 178 -2.65 -13.34 -25.99
CA ASN A 178 -1.39 -12.80 -25.48
C ASN A 178 -1.64 -12.17 -24.11
N TYR A 179 -0.99 -12.71 -23.08
CA TYR A 179 -1.17 -12.25 -21.72
C TYR A 179 -0.06 -11.29 -21.26
N LEU A 180 1.13 -11.44 -21.85
CA LEU A 180 2.34 -10.77 -21.36
C LEU A 180 3.35 -10.61 -22.49
N LEU A 181 3.76 -9.36 -22.74
CA LEU A 181 4.79 -9.00 -23.70
C LEU A 181 6.02 -8.45 -22.97
N PHE A 182 7.17 -9.08 -23.18
CA PHE A 182 8.47 -8.62 -22.70
C PHE A 182 9.23 -7.89 -23.79
N LEU A 183 9.91 -6.81 -23.39
CA LEU A 183 10.68 -5.93 -24.25
C LEU A 183 12.05 -5.72 -23.62
N GLN A 184 13.09 -6.28 -24.22
CA GLN A 184 14.46 -6.16 -23.75
C GLN A 184 15.22 -5.12 -24.58
N PHE A 185 15.74 -4.12 -23.89
CA PHE A 185 16.67 -3.15 -24.45
C PHE A 185 18.07 -3.41 -23.92
N THR A 186 19.05 -3.49 -24.80
CA THR A 186 20.42 -3.87 -24.48
C THR A 186 21.41 -2.77 -24.85
N PHE A 187 22.27 -2.42 -23.89
CA PHE A 187 23.05 -1.18 -23.90
C PHE A 187 24.54 -1.42 -23.85
N GLN A 188 25.29 -0.52 -24.49
CA GLN A 188 26.75 -0.59 -24.47
C GLN A 188 27.31 -0.12 -23.12
N PRO A 189 28.45 -0.67 -22.68
CA PRO A 189 28.96 -0.46 -21.33
C PRO A 189 29.37 0.98 -20.97
N GLN A 190 29.74 1.78 -21.98
CA GLN A 190 30.44 3.05 -21.80
C GLN A 190 29.56 4.29 -21.94
N GLU A 191 28.27 4.11 -22.22
CA GLU A 191 27.34 5.21 -22.50
C GLU A 191 26.17 5.23 -21.53
N ASN A 192 25.62 6.43 -21.33
CA ASN A 192 24.37 6.63 -20.62
C ASN A 192 23.22 6.53 -21.61
N TYR A 193 22.15 5.88 -21.19
CA TYR A 193 20.95 5.72 -22.00
C TYR A 193 19.72 6.26 -21.30
N GLU A 194 18.73 6.63 -22.09
CA GLU A 194 17.42 7.02 -21.62
C GLU A 194 16.34 6.30 -22.44
N ILE A 195 15.49 5.52 -21.79
CA ILE A 195 14.33 4.88 -22.41
C ILE A 195 13.10 5.67 -21.99
N ASN A 196 12.43 6.25 -22.96
CA ASN A 196 11.19 6.97 -22.74
C ASN A 196 10.03 6.17 -23.31
N ILE A 197 8.97 6.07 -22.51
CA ILE A 197 7.82 5.24 -22.82
C ILE A 197 6.59 6.10 -22.66
N LYS A 198 5.91 6.39 -23.76
CA LYS A 198 4.64 7.13 -23.74
C LYS A 198 3.51 6.17 -24.01
N TYR A 199 2.46 6.26 -23.21
CA TYR A 199 1.21 5.55 -23.45
C TYR A 199 0.09 6.55 -23.68
N SER A 200 -0.79 6.22 -24.61
CA SER A 200 -2.07 6.90 -24.78
C SER A 200 -3.17 5.87 -25.07
N SER A 201 -4.32 6.01 -24.40
CA SER A 201 -5.55 5.31 -24.80
C SER A 201 -6.26 6.02 -25.97
N ASN A 202 -5.82 7.22 -26.36
CA ASN A 202 -6.28 7.88 -27.57
C ASN A 202 -5.57 7.26 -28.78
N ILE A 203 -6.36 6.69 -29.68
CA ILE A 203 -5.86 5.99 -30.86
C ILE A 203 -5.44 6.98 -31.96
N LYS A 204 -5.74 8.28 -31.81
CA LYS A 204 -5.19 9.30 -32.71
C LYS A 204 -3.67 9.22 -32.68
N GLU A 205 -3.08 9.13 -33.86
CA GLU A 205 -1.66 8.89 -34.01
C GLU A 205 -0.89 10.06 -33.42
N PHE A 206 -0.22 9.78 -32.32
CA PHE A 206 0.59 10.73 -31.61
C PHE A 206 1.84 11.08 -32.44
N LEU A 207 2.11 12.37 -32.65
CA LEU A 207 3.25 12.81 -33.46
C LEU A 207 4.53 12.81 -32.63
N LYS A 208 5.61 12.24 -33.17
CA LYS A 208 6.94 12.18 -32.52
C LYS A 208 7.44 13.55 -32.04
N GLU A 209 7.11 14.62 -32.76
CA GLU A 209 7.48 16.01 -32.45
C GLU A 209 6.82 16.50 -31.16
N GLU A 210 5.53 16.21 -30.95
CA GLU A 210 4.81 16.55 -29.72
C GLU A 210 5.48 15.89 -28.49
N PHE A 211 6.05 14.70 -28.64
CA PHE A 211 6.71 14.00 -27.51
C PHE A 211 8.05 14.63 -27.19
N LEU A 212 8.82 15.01 -28.20
CA LEU A 212 10.08 15.70 -28.00
C LEU A 212 9.87 17.08 -27.36
N GLU A 213 8.79 17.78 -27.67
CA GLU A 213 8.40 19.02 -26.99
C GLU A 213 7.99 18.80 -25.53
N GLU A 214 7.17 17.78 -25.28
CA GLU A 214 6.74 17.45 -23.92
C GLU A 214 7.91 17.01 -23.04
N LYS A 215 8.93 16.35 -23.62
CA LYS A 215 10.20 16.01 -22.96
C LYS A 215 11.03 17.25 -22.60
N LYS A 216 11.00 18.32 -23.41
CA LYS A 216 11.72 19.57 -23.10
C LYS A 216 11.19 20.23 -21.82
N LYS A 217 9.98 19.87 -21.36
CA LYS A 217 9.49 20.27 -20.04
C LYS A 217 10.33 19.55 -18.98
N ASN A 218 11.28 20.28 -18.41
CA ASN A 218 12.08 19.78 -17.31
C ASN A 218 11.24 19.79 -16.03
N TYR A 219 10.68 18.64 -15.64
CA TYR A 219 9.95 18.51 -14.39
C TYR A 219 10.94 18.31 -13.25
N ASN A 220 11.14 19.33 -12.41
CA ASN A 220 11.84 19.15 -11.14
C ASN A 220 10.88 18.53 -10.11
N ILE A 221 10.69 17.22 -10.22
CA ILE A 221 9.74 16.46 -9.37
C ILE A 221 10.06 16.63 -7.89
N GLU A 222 11.34 16.68 -7.51
CA GLU A 222 11.74 16.87 -6.11
C GLU A 222 11.29 18.23 -5.59
N GLU A 223 11.50 19.32 -6.34
CA GLU A 223 11.03 20.65 -5.96
C GLU A 223 9.50 20.72 -5.89
N ILE A 224 8.79 20.13 -6.84
CA ILE A 224 7.33 20.09 -6.86
C ILE A 224 6.80 19.36 -5.60
N LEU A 225 7.39 18.21 -5.25
CA LEU A 225 7.00 17.46 -4.06
C LEU A 225 7.35 18.21 -2.77
N ILE A 226 8.54 18.82 -2.71
CA ILE A 226 8.95 19.66 -1.58
C ILE A 226 7.97 20.82 -1.40
N GLN A 227 7.59 21.51 -2.48
CA GLN A 227 6.64 22.61 -2.43
C GLN A 227 5.27 22.16 -1.91
N ARG A 228 4.71 21.10 -2.51
CA ARG A 228 3.41 20.52 -2.10
C ARG A 228 3.43 20.09 -0.63
N TYR A 229 4.47 19.41 -0.19
CA TYR A 229 4.56 18.95 1.20
C TYR A 229 4.85 20.09 2.17
N ASN A 230 5.56 21.14 1.75
CA ASN A 230 5.77 22.33 2.58
C ASN A 230 4.48 23.06 2.92
N GLU A 231 3.49 23.06 2.04
CA GLU A 231 2.19 23.66 2.35
C GLU A 231 1.54 22.97 3.57
N ASN A 232 1.74 21.66 3.71
CA ASN A 232 1.15 20.83 4.76
C ASN A 232 2.07 20.59 6.00
N ILE A 233 3.33 21.02 5.96
CA ILE A 233 4.30 20.85 7.05
C ILE A 233 4.36 22.09 7.96
N GLN A 234 4.48 21.87 9.28
CA GLN A 234 4.65 22.95 10.27
C GLN A 234 5.86 23.86 9.98
N LYS A 235 5.70 25.17 10.22
CA LYS A 235 6.75 26.19 9.99
C LYS A 235 8.10 25.84 10.62
N LYS A 236 8.12 25.17 11.79
CA LYS A 236 9.34 24.76 12.51
C LYS A 236 10.15 23.67 11.78
N LEU A 237 9.50 22.79 11.03
CA LEU A 237 10.16 21.76 10.23
C LEU A 237 10.73 22.33 8.92
N LYS A 238 10.15 23.43 8.40
CA LYS A 238 10.63 24.11 7.19
C LYS A 238 12.05 24.65 7.32
N SER A 239 12.50 25.00 8.54
CA SER A 239 13.85 25.50 8.78
C SER A 239 14.92 24.40 8.87
N GLN A 240 14.53 23.11 8.84
CA GLN A 240 15.42 21.97 9.01
C GLN A 240 15.50 21.12 7.74
N GLN A 241 16.37 21.51 6.79
CA GLN A 241 16.48 20.91 5.45
C GLN A 241 16.62 19.37 5.44
N ASN A 242 17.40 18.80 6.37
CA ASN A 242 17.59 17.34 6.42
C ASN A 242 16.30 16.61 6.81
N LEU A 243 15.53 17.15 7.75
CA LEU A 243 14.25 16.58 8.15
C LEU A 243 13.21 16.74 7.05
N GLN A 244 13.20 17.87 6.35
CA GLN A 244 12.33 18.08 5.19
C GLN A 244 12.55 17.00 4.11
N LYS A 245 13.81 16.74 3.74
CA LYS A 245 14.15 15.67 2.78
C LYS A 245 13.74 14.28 3.28
N CYS A 246 13.92 14.02 4.57
CA CYS A 246 13.49 12.78 5.21
C CYS A 246 11.96 12.61 5.13
N THR A 247 11.20 13.65 5.46
CA THR A 247 9.74 13.68 5.38
C THR A 247 9.24 13.46 3.97
N VAL A 248 9.79 14.20 2.99
CA VAL A 248 9.46 14.03 1.57
C VAL A 248 9.68 12.58 1.15
N SER A 249 10.85 12.01 1.50
CA SER A 249 11.17 10.62 1.17
C SER A 249 10.22 9.62 1.83
N ALA A 250 9.85 9.82 3.11
CA ALA A 250 8.95 8.94 3.83
C ALA A 250 7.53 8.97 3.24
N VAL A 251 6.98 10.16 3.01
CA VAL A 251 5.63 10.35 2.45
C VAL A 251 5.58 9.87 0.99
N SER A 252 6.59 10.17 0.18
CA SER A 252 6.64 9.67 -1.19
C SER A 252 6.75 8.14 -1.26
N ASN A 253 7.47 7.48 -0.35
CA ASN A 253 7.49 6.02 -0.28
C ASN A 253 6.17 5.43 0.20
N LEU A 254 5.46 6.12 1.12
CA LEU A 254 4.11 5.74 1.53
C LEU A 254 3.15 5.77 0.33
N PHE A 255 3.06 6.88 -0.40
CA PHE A 255 2.25 6.97 -1.62
C PHE A 255 2.70 5.99 -2.72
N GLY A 256 4.02 5.76 -2.84
CA GLY A 256 4.57 4.73 -3.73
C GLY A 256 4.25 3.30 -3.32
N GLY A 257 3.67 3.08 -2.13
CA GLY A 257 3.15 1.81 -1.64
C GLY A 257 1.65 1.62 -1.83
N LEU A 258 0.94 2.58 -2.43
CA LEU A 258 -0.45 2.41 -2.83
C LEU A 258 -0.59 1.27 -3.82
N SER A 259 -1.61 0.45 -3.61
CA SER A 259 -1.88 -0.71 -4.44
C SER A 259 -3.37 -0.82 -4.73
N PHE A 260 -3.68 -1.36 -5.91
CA PHE A 260 -5.00 -1.89 -6.22
C PHE A 260 -4.89 -3.41 -6.33
N LYS A 261 -5.78 -4.14 -5.65
CA LYS A 261 -5.89 -5.59 -5.75
C LYS A 261 -7.35 -5.98 -5.96
N TYR A 262 -7.58 -7.09 -6.64
CA TYR A 262 -8.92 -7.60 -6.88
C TYR A 262 -8.92 -9.12 -6.82
N GLY A 263 -9.95 -9.69 -6.20
CA GLY A 263 -10.10 -11.13 -6.08
C GLY A 263 -10.98 -11.54 -4.92
N GLN A 264 -11.20 -12.84 -4.79
CA GLN A 264 -11.85 -13.46 -3.64
C GLN A 264 -10.85 -13.60 -2.48
N LEU A 265 -11.35 -13.67 -1.25
CA LEU A 265 -10.56 -14.12 -0.12
C LEU A 265 -10.80 -15.62 0.09
N LYS A 266 -9.78 -16.32 0.58
CA LYS A 266 -9.92 -17.70 1.05
C LYS A 266 -10.44 -17.65 2.48
N LEU A 267 -11.66 -18.10 2.73
CA LEU A 267 -12.25 -18.16 4.08
C LEU A 267 -12.25 -19.58 4.63
N LEU A 268 -12.03 -19.72 5.94
CA LEU A 268 -12.14 -21.02 6.63
C LEU A 268 -13.60 -21.53 6.68
N GLN A 269 -14.58 -20.62 6.65
CA GLN A 269 -16.00 -20.96 6.66
C GLN A 269 -16.49 -21.42 5.27
N ILE A 270 -17.04 -22.65 5.21
CA ILE A 270 -17.35 -23.40 3.96
C ILE A 270 -18.49 -22.79 3.10
N ASN A 271 -19.34 -21.91 3.66
CA ASN A 271 -20.64 -21.59 3.06
C ASN A 271 -20.80 -20.19 2.41
N HIS A 272 -19.72 -19.48 2.11
CA HIS A 272 -19.83 -18.17 1.46
C HIS A 272 -19.30 -18.19 0.03
N ASN A 273 -20.22 -18.26 -0.93
CA ASN A 273 -19.95 -17.85 -2.32
C ASN A 273 -19.54 -16.37 -2.30
N GLN A 274 -18.25 -16.11 -2.20
CA GLN A 274 -17.74 -14.75 -2.18
C GLN A 274 -17.70 -14.18 -3.59
N ILE A 275 -18.31 -13.02 -3.75
CA ILE A 275 -18.11 -12.21 -4.95
C ILE A 275 -16.69 -11.60 -4.85
N PRO A 276 -15.86 -11.68 -5.89
CA PRO A 276 -14.57 -11.00 -5.89
C PRO A 276 -14.77 -9.49 -5.65
N LYS A 277 -13.91 -8.88 -4.83
CA LYS A 277 -13.99 -7.45 -4.51
C LYS A 277 -12.67 -6.75 -4.81
N PRO A 278 -12.69 -5.46 -5.19
CA PRO A 278 -11.50 -4.62 -5.24
C PRO A 278 -11.08 -4.16 -3.84
N ILE A 279 -9.80 -3.82 -3.70
CA ILE A 279 -9.23 -3.04 -2.58
C ILE A 279 -8.18 -2.08 -3.15
N PHE A 280 -8.30 -0.80 -2.79
CA PHE A 280 -7.34 0.26 -3.11
C PHE A 280 -6.84 0.88 -1.80
N SER A 281 -5.59 0.59 -1.45
CA SER A 281 -5.06 0.89 -0.12
C SER A 281 -3.52 0.74 -0.10
N PHE A 282 -2.86 1.20 0.96
CA PHE A 282 -1.42 1.06 1.11
C PHE A 282 -1.00 -0.37 1.46
N THR A 283 0.28 -0.63 1.25
CA THR A 283 0.96 -1.87 1.62
C THR A 283 2.02 -1.56 2.69
N PRO A 284 2.14 -2.35 3.78
CA PRO A 284 3.17 -2.10 4.80
C PRO A 284 4.60 -2.22 4.24
N SER A 285 4.78 -3.08 3.24
CA SER A 285 6.06 -3.24 2.56
C SER A 285 5.87 -3.76 1.15
N ARG A 286 6.34 -2.99 0.15
CA ARG A 286 6.33 -3.40 -1.26
C ARG A 286 6.99 -4.76 -1.52
N GLN A 287 7.94 -5.18 -0.68
CA GLN A 287 8.68 -6.43 -0.85
C GLN A 287 8.13 -7.58 -0.01
N ARG A 288 7.80 -7.33 1.27
CA ARG A 288 7.48 -8.41 2.23
C ARG A 288 5.98 -8.56 2.48
N PHE A 289 5.23 -7.48 2.39
CA PHE A 289 3.81 -7.39 2.73
C PHE A 289 3.11 -6.55 1.66
N SER A 290 3.05 -7.09 0.44
CA SER A 290 2.65 -6.38 -0.79
C SER A 290 1.12 -6.33 -1.01
N TRP A 291 0.35 -6.47 0.07
CA TRP A 291 -1.11 -6.35 0.12
C TRP A 291 -1.51 -5.56 1.37
N SER A 292 -2.78 -5.16 1.44
CA SER A 292 -3.28 -4.25 2.46
C SER A 292 -3.62 -4.95 3.77
N PHE A 293 -3.27 -4.30 4.89
CA PHE A 293 -3.51 -4.77 6.26
C PHE A 293 -4.32 -3.70 7.00
N LEU A 294 -5.45 -4.10 7.61
CA LEU A 294 -6.46 -3.16 8.10
C LEU A 294 -5.91 -2.19 9.14
N TRP A 295 -5.17 -2.70 10.14
CA TRP A 295 -4.66 -1.82 11.20
C TRP A 295 -3.43 -1.00 10.76
N ASP A 296 -2.54 -1.55 9.94
CA ASP A 296 -1.43 -0.79 9.38
C ASP A 296 -1.95 0.40 8.57
N ASP A 297 -3.03 0.16 7.81
CA ASP A 297 -3.57 1.16 6.90
C ASP A 297 -4.20 2.35 7.62
N GLY A 298 -4.72 2.17 8.84
CA GLY A 298 -5.14 3.31 9.65
C GLY A 298 -3.99 4.26 10.01
N PHE A 299 -2.79 3.74 10.28
CA PHE A 299 -1.61 4.58 10.51
C PHE A 299 -1.07 5.20 9.22
N HIS A 300 -1.05 4.44 8.13
CA HIS A 300 -0.71 4.95 6.80
C HIS A 300 -1.63 6.08 6.39
N ASN A 301 -2.93 5.87 6.49
CA ASN A 301 -3.94 6.81 6.06
C ASN A 301 -4.01 8.04 6.97
N ALA A 302 -3.69 7.92 8.27
CA ALA A 302 -3.60 9.06 9.19
C ALA A 302 -2.45 10.03 8.83
N ILE A 303 -1.41 9.52 8.16
CA ILE A 303 -0.34 10.36 7.58
C ILE A 303 -0.79 10.89 6.23
N ALA A 304 -1.27 10.01 5.35
CA ALA A 304 -1.65 10.36 3.98
C ALA A 304 -2.76 11.42 3.92
N SER A 305 -3.71 11.40 4.85
CA SER A 305 -4.83 12.34 4.91
C SER A 305 -4.41 13.79 5.10
N LYS A 306 -3.22 14.03 5.67
CA LYS A 306 -2.65 15.38 5.83
C LYS A 306 -2.05 15.94 4.53
N PHE A 307 -1.92 15.12 3.50
CA PHE A 307 -1.35 15.49 2.21
C PHE A 307 -2.36 15.31 1.06
N GLU A 308 -3.16 14.25 1.08
CA GLU A 308 -4.12 13.89 0.04
C GLU A 308 -5.42 13.36 0.66
N GLU A 309 -6.30 14.28 1.06
CA GLU A 309 -7.56 13.98 1.74
C GLU A 309 -8.50 13.13 0.87
N ASN A 310 -8.60 13.48 -0.43
CA ASN A 310 -9.46 12.77 -1.39
C ASN A 310 -8.99 11.33 -1.62
N ILE A 311 -7.69 11.08 -1.73
CA ILE A 311 -7.15 9.71 -1.81
C ILE A 311 -7.49 8.95 -0.53
N SER A 312 -7.32 9.60 0.61
CA SER A 312 -7.56 9.00 1.93
C SER A 312 -9.04 8.64 2.16
N LYS A 313 -9.97 9.46 1.65
CA LYS A 313 -11.40 9.17 1.57
C LYS A 313 -11.68 7.93 0.71
N GLU A 314 -11.10 7.84 -0.48
CA GLU A 314 -11.28 6.67 -1.36
C GLU A 314 -10.71 5.39 -0.75
N ILE A 315 -9.63 5.46 0.03
CA ILE A 315 -9.09 4.32 0.79
C ILE A 315 -10.09 3.83 1.85
N ILE A 316 -10.68 4.75 2.63
CA ILE A 316 -11.71 4.40 3.62
C ILE A 316 -12.91 3.72 2.94
N LYS A 317 -13.40 4.31 1.84
CA LYS A 317 -14.50 3.73 1.04
C LYS A 317 -14.13 2.32 0.56
N SER A 318 -12.91 2.14 0.06
CA SER A 318 -12.45 0.85 -0.44
C SER A 318 -12.41 -0.22 0.64
N TRP A 319 -11.94 0.07 1.85
CA TRP A 319 -12.00 -0.86 2.98
C TRP A 319 -13.44 -1.22 3.36
N LEU A 320 -14.31 -0.21 3.50
CA LEU A 320 -15.72 -0.39 3.86
C LEU A 320 -16.50 -1.19 2.80
N ASP A 321 -16.10 -1.12 1.53
CA ASP A 321 -16.69 -1.94 0.46
C ASP A 321 -16.27 -3.41 0.54
N THR A 322 -15.14 -3.72 1.17
CA THR A 322 -14.76 -5.12 1.43
C THR A 322 -15.61 -5.78 2.51
N MET A 323 -16.32 -5.00 3.33
CA MET A 323 -17.11 -5.45 4.47
C MET A 323 -18.17 -6.50 4.09
N THR A 324 -18.37 -7.48 4.95
CA THR A 324 -19.44 -8.48 4.82
C THR A 324 -20.79 -7.93 5.28
N GLU A 325 -21.86 -8.68 5.00
CA GLU A 325 -23.22 -8.30 5.39
C GLU A 325 -23.42 -8.17 6.90
N ASP A 326 -22.60 -8.82 7.74
CA ASP A 326 -22.68 -8.74 9.20
C ASP A 326 -21.74 -7.69 9.81
N GLY A 327 -20.95 -6.99 8.99
CA GLY A 327 -20.07 -5.90 9.42
C GLY A 327 -18.60 -6.26 9.58
N TRP A 328 -18.17 -7.49 9.28
CA TRP A 328 -16.77 -7.88 9.37
C TRP A 328 -15.94 -7.31 8.21
N ILE A 329 -14.72 -6.85 8.53
CA ILE A 329 -13.69 -6.48 7.56
C ILE A 329 -12.47 -7.35 7.82
N CYS A 330 -12.02 -8.08 6.79
CA CYS A 330 -10.85 -8.93 6.91
C CYS A 330 -9.57 -8.12 7.19
N ARG A 331 -8.81 -8.55 8.21
CA ARG A 331 -7.56 -7.91 8.63
C ARG A 331 -6.47 -7.86 7.56
N GLU A 332 -6.46 -8.81 6.63
CA GLU A 332 -5.47 -8.93 5.57
C GLU A 332 -6.14 -9.20 4.22
N GLN A 333 -5.98 -8.28 3.27
CA GLN A 333 -6.66 -8.35 1.97
C GLN A 333 -5.78 -9.02 0.91
N THR A 334 -5.42 -10.30 1.12
CA THR A 334 -4.66 -11.13 0.16
C THR A 334 -5.52 -11.50 -1.05
N ARG A 335 -5.86 -10.52 -1.88
CA ARG A 335 -6.77 -10.67 -3.03
C ARG A 335 -5.99 -10.86 -4.33
N GLY A 336 -6.34 -11.90 -5.07
CA GLY A 336 -5.77 -12.20 -6.38
C GLY A 336 -4.50 -13.05 -6.29
N GLU A 337 -4.17 -13.73 -7.40
CA GLU A 337 -3.10 -14.73 -7.44
C GLU A 337 -1.71 -14.19 -7.10
N GLU A 338 -1.43 -12.91 -7.41
CA GLU A 338 -0.19 -12.25 -7.02
C GLU A 338 0.00 -12.25 -5.52
N ALA A 339 -0.99 -11.72 -4.78
CA ALA A 339 -0.90 -11.63 -3.33
C ALA A 339 -0.84 -13.03 -2.71
N GLU A 340 -1.56 -13.99 -3.26
CA GLU A 340 -1.55 -15.37 -2.79
C GLU A 340 -0.18 -16.05 -2.95
N LYS A 341 0.49 -15.86 -4.10
CA LYS A 341 1.78 -16.50 -4.40
C LYS A 341 2.96 -15.79 -3.75
N LEU A 342 2.86 -14.50 -3.48
CA LEU A 342 3.85 -13.74 -2.71
C LEU A 342 3.75 -14.02 -1.20
N CYS A 343 2.67 -14.64 -0.74
CA CYS A 343 2.53 -15.03 0.65
C CYS A 343 3.46 -16.21 0.97
N ASN A 344 4.53 -15.94 1.72
CA ASN A 344 5.49 -16.96 2.16
C ASN A 344 4.93 -17.89 3.26
N CYS A 345 3.69 -17.68 3.71
CA CYS A 345 3.06 -18.43 4.79
C CYS A 345 1.66 -18.89 4.34
N PRO A 346 1.54 -20.07 3.70
CA PRO A 346 0.28 -20.55 3.12
C PRO A 346 -0.88 -20.65 4.13
N GLU A 347 -0.57 -20.90 5.41
CA GLU A 347 -1.55 -20.97 6.50
C GLU A 347 -2.29 -19.65 6.68
N PHE A 348 -1.61 -18.51 6.52
CA PHE A 348 -2.22 -17.18 6.67
C PHE A 348 -3.04 -16.76 5.44
N LEU A 349 -3.08 -17.54 4.35
CA LEU A 349 -3.95 -17.23 3.22
C LEU A 349 -5.43 -17.41 3.57
N TRP A 350 -5.74 -18.37 4.43
CA TRP A 350 -7.09 -18.64 4.89
C TRP A 350 -7.46 -17.69 6.02
N LYS A 351 -8.62 -17.03 5.89
CA LYS A 351 -9.08 -15.99 6.81
C LYS A 351 -10.26 -16.49 7.63
N ASP A 352 -10.26 -16.16 8.91
CA ASP A 352 -11.37 -16.43 9.81
C ASP A 352 -12.20 -15.16 10.00
N ASN A 353 -13.51 -15.22 9.70
CA ASN A 353 -14.40 -14.09 9.89
C ASN A 353 -14.75 -13.77 11.35
N ARG A 354 -14.22 -14.55 12.30
CA ARG A 354 -14.29 -14.27 13.75
C ARG A 354 -13.16 -13.36 14.23
N ASP A 355 -12.09 -13.26 13.45
CA ASP A 355 -10.91 -12.49 13.81
C ASP A 355 -11.18 -10.99 13.66
N GLY A 356 -11.12 -10.28 14.79
CA GLY A 356 -11.05 -8.82 14.83
C GLY A 356 -9.64 -8.32 14.55
N ASN A 357 -9.54 -7.01 14.37
CA ASN A 357 -8.27 -6.30 14.25
C ASN A 357 -8.46 -4.86 14.74
N PRO A 358 -7.44 -4.22 15.34
CA PRO A 358 -7.58 -2.87 15.86
C PRO A 358 -8.20 -1.90 14.83
N PRO A 359 -9.27 -1.15 15.18
CA PRO A 359 -10.02 -0.30 14.26
C PRO A 359 -9.29 1.02 13.92
N SER A 360 -8.03 0.94 13.51
CA SER A 360 -7.16 2.11 13.30
C SER A 360 -7.53 3.05 12.17
N LEU A 361 -8.40 2.64 11.24
CA LEU A 361 -8.98 3.55 10.25
C LEU A 361 -9.63 4.77 10.90
N ILE A 362 -10.03 4.64 12.16
CA ILE A 362 -10.60 5.73 12.94
C ILE A 362 -9.65 6.92 13.11
N LEU A 363 -8.33 6.72 13.09
CA LEU A 363 -7.37 7.82 13.20
C LEU A 363 -7.57 8.85 12.08
N THR A 364 -7.88 8.39 10.87
CA THR A 364 -8.17 9.27 9.73
C THR A 364 -9.59 9.84 9.81
N ILE A 365 -10.57 9.03 10.22
CA ILE A 365 -11.97 9.48 10.36
C ILE A 365 -12.05 10.60 11.42
N ASP A 366 -11.38 10.44 12.56
CA ASP A 366 -11.26 11.43 13.63
C ASP A 366 -10.58 12.73 13.15
N PHE A 367 -9.56 12.62 12.29
CA PHE A 367 -8.98 13.78 11.61
C PHE A 367 -9.99 14.47 10.68
N PHE A 368 -10.75 13.73 9.87
CA PHE A 368 -11.79 14.31 9.03
C PHE A 368 -12.94 14.94 9.81
N ILE A 369 -13.36 14.36 10.94
CA ILE A 369 -14.38 14.97 11.81
C ILE A 369 -13.89 16.31 12.35
N ARG A 370 -12.63 16.42 12.76
CA ARG A 370 -12.09 17.68 13.32
C ARG A 370 -11.82 18.75 12.26
N GLU A 371 -11.23 18.36 11.14
CA GLU A 371 -10.63 19.31 10.20
C GLU A 371 -11.31 19.34 8.81
N HIS A 372 -12.07 18.30 8.43
CA HIS A 372 -12.65 18.12 7.08
C HIS A 372 -14.09 17.59 7.11
N MET A 373 -14.97 18.31 7.81
CA MET A 373 -16.38 17.90 7.98
C MET A 373 -17.16 17.80 6.66
N ASP A 374 -16.71 18.48 5.60
CA ASP A 374 -17.24 18.34 4.25
C ASP A 374 -17.05 16.92 3.68
N ILE A 375 -15.89 16.30 3.92
CA ILE A 375 -15.63 14.89 3.56
C ILE A 375 -16.56 13.95 4.34
N ILE A 376 -16.78 14.20 5.63
CA ILE A 376 -17.71 13.40 6.44
C ILE A 376 -19.13 13.50 5.89
N LYS A 377 -19.59 14.70 5.51
CA LYS A 377 -20.91 14.89 4.88
C LYS A 377 -21.02 14.17 3.54
N GLU A 378 -19.96 14.15 2.74
CA GLU A 378 -19.93 13.38 1.50
C GLU A 378 -20.05 11.87 1.77
N LEU A 379 -19.25 11.35 2.71
CA LEU A 379 -19.33 9.94 3.14
C LEU A 379 -20.74 9.59 3.65
N GLN A 380 -21.37 10.48 4.40
CA GLN A 380 -22.75 10.31 4.88
C GLN A 380 -23.74 10.25 3.72
N ASN A 381 -23.69 11.20 2.79
CA ASN A 381 -24.57 11.25 1.63
C ASN A 381 -24.42 10.01 0.71
N GLU A 382 -23.23 9.41 0.70
CA GLU A 382 -22.93 8.19 -0.05
C GLU A 382 -23.25 6.90 0.71
N GLY A 383 -23.69 6.98 1.98
CA GLY A 383 -24.07 5.83 2.81
C GLY A 383 -22.90 5.10 3.47
N TYR A 384 -21.73 5.74 3.59
CA TYR A 384 -20.55 5.15 4.23
C TYR A 384 -20.51 5.35 5.74
N VAL A 385 -21.21 6.35 6.28
CA VAL A 385 -21.31 6.54 7.74
C VAL A 385 -22.02 5.36 8.39
N GLU A 386 -23.09 4.86 7.79
CA GLU A 386 -23.81 3.67 8.24
C GLU A 386 -22.94 2.41 8.13
N LYS A 387 -22.04 2.34 7.14
CA LYS A 387 -21.05 1.25 7.04
C LYS A 387 -20.01 1.32 8.16
N ILE A 388 -19.56 2.53 8.52
CA ILE A 388 -18.65 2.75 9.65
C ILE A 388 -19.33 2.28 10.93
N GLU A 389 -20.54 2.75 11.21
CA GLU A 389 -21.33 2.33 12.38
C GLU A 389 -21.49 0.81 12.44
N LYS A 390 -21.84 0.18 11.32
CA LYS A 390 -22.01 -1.27 11.23
C LYS A 390 -20.71 -2.04 11.50
N TRP A 391 -19.58 -1.56 10.98
CA TRP A 391 -18.28 -2.16 11.27
C TRP A 391 -17.93 -2.07 12.75
N PHE A 392 -18.15 -0.91 13.38
CA PHE A 392 -17.97 -0.73 14.82
C PHE A 392 -18.92 -1.61 15.63
N GLN A 393 -20.21 -1.70 15.26
CA GLN A 393 -21.16 -2.60 15.92
C GLN A 393 -20.75 -4.06 15.81
N TRP A 394 -20.23 -4.49 14.66
CA TRP A 394 -19.66 -5.83 14.51
C TRP A 394 -18.48 -6.03 15.46
N TYR A 395 -17.54 -5.08 15.49
CA TYR A 395 -16.37 -5.15 16.35
C TYR A 395 -16.77 -5.24 17.82
N MET A 396 -17.67 -4.38 18.28
CA MET A 396 -18.16 -4.37 19.66
C MET A 396 -18.88 -5.69 19.99
N ARG A 397 -19.81 -6.12 19.16
CA ARG A 397 -20.59 -7.34 19.40
C ARG A 397 -19.73 -8.62 19.43
N THR A 398 -18.68 -8.70 18.62
CA THR A 398 -17.91 -9.94 18.43
C THR A 398 -16.63 -9.99 19.25
N GLN A 399 -16.04 -8.83 19.54
CA GLN A 399 -14.75 -8.72 20.21
C GLN A 399 -14.88 -8.26 21.67
N MET A 400 -15.97 -7.60 22.06
CA MET A 400 -16.20 -7.31 23.48
C MET A 400 -16.45 -8.59 24.26
N ILE A 401 -15.82 -8.66 25.42
CA ILE A 401 -16.03 -9.74 26.37
C ILE A 401 -16.83 -9.15 27.52
N ASN A 402 -18.10 -9.54 27.62
CA ASN A 402 -19.01 -9.11 28.69
C ASN A 402 -18.72 -9.79 30.04
N ASP A 403 -17.75 -10.71 30.10
CA ASP A 403 -17.52 -11.57 31.26
C ASP A 403 -16.01 -11.88 31.45
N ILE A 404 -15.43 -11.36 32.53
CA ILE A 404 -13.98 -11.45 32.84
C ILE A 404 -13.52 -12.91 32.92
N ASP A 405 -14.37 -13.83 33.38
CA ASP A 405 -14.04 -15.26 33.48
C ASP A 405 -13.92 -15.95 32.10
N ILE A 406 -14.65 -15.43 31.10
CA ILE A 406 -14.55 -15.90 29.71
C ILE A 406 -13.29 -15.32 29.05
N PHE A 407 -12.89 -14.09 29.39
CA PHE A 407 -11.60 -13.51 28.96
C PHE A 407 -10.43 -14.37 29.46
N GLU A 408 -10.42 -14.72 30.75
CA GLU A 408 -9.39 -15.59 31.32
C GLU A 408 -9.39 -16.99 30.68
N LYS A 409 -10.57 -17.58 30.42
CA LYS A 409 -10.66 -18.88 29.74
C LYS A 409 -10.18 -18.83 28.29
N LYS A 410 -10.56 -17.81 27.52
CA LYS A 410 -10.06 -17.62 26.14
C LYS A 410 -8.55 -17.41 26.13
N MET A 411 -8.01 -16.63 27.06
CA MET A 411 -6.57 -16.48 27.24
C MET A 411 -5.90 -17.83 27.56
N LYS A 412 -6.41 -18.57 28.56
CA LYS A 412 -5.88 -19.90 28.96
C LYS A 412 -5.91 -20.93 27.83
N VAL A 413 -6.96 -20.95 27.00
CA VAL A 413 -7.07 -21.84 25.82
C VAL A 413 -6.09 -21.44 24.71
N SER A 414 -5.87 -20.14 24.49
CA SER A 414 -4.84 -19.64 23.55
C SER A 414 -3.42 -19.99 24.03
N PHE A 415 -3.18 -20.06 25.34
CA PHE A 415 -1.90 -20.52 25.92
C PHE A 415 -1.68 -22.04 25.79
N SER A 416 -2.72 -22.87 25.77
CA SER A 416 -2.60 -24.33 25.79
C SER A 416 -2.50 -25.00 24.41
N ASN A 417 -2.98 -24.36 23.34
CA ASN A 417 -3.11 -24.99 22.01
C ASN A 417 -1.97 -24.67 21.02
N GLY A 418 -0.85 -24.09 21.48
CA GLY A 418 0.25 -23.74 20.57
C GLY A 418 -0.12 -22.67 19.53
N GLY A 419 -1.19 -21.90 19.78
CA GLY A 419 -1.54 -20.71 19.00
C GLY A 419 -0.34 -19.78 18.94
N THR A 420 0.00 -19.29 17.76
CA THR A 420 1.20 -18.47 17.60
C THR A 420 1.12 -17.25 18.51
N LYS A 421 2.23 -16.95 19.19
CA LYS A 421 2.45 -15.86 20.18
C LYS A 421 1.96 -14.44 19.78
N MET A 422 1.43 -14.28 18.57
CA MET A 422 0.85 -13.06 18.00
C MET A 422 -0.65 -12.89 18.31
N GLU A 423 -1.39 -13.98 18.55
CA GLU A 423 -2.83 -13.95 18.85
C GLU A 423 -3.13 -13.40 20.25
N VAL A 424 -2.26 -13.64 21.22
CA VAL A 424 -2.43 -13.17 22.62
C VAL A 424 -2.25 -11.64 22.72
N GLN A 425 -1.31 -11.05 21.97
CA GLN A 425 -1.14 -9.59 21.92
C GLN A 425 -2.19 -8.91 21.04
N ASN A 426 -2.64 -9.54 19.95
CA ASN A 426 -3.77 -9.03 19.18
C ASN A 426 -5.05 -8.94 20.03
N ASN A 427 -5.31 -9.92 20.89
CA ASN A 427 -6.45 -9.87 21.82
C ASN A 427 -6.33 -8.78 22.90
N LEU A 428 -5.11 -8.44 23.35
CA LEU A 428 -4.87 -7.32 24.28
C LEU A 428 -4.96 -5.94 23.61
N LEU A 429 -4.47 -5.81 22.37
CA LEU A 429 -4.69 -4.62 21.53
C LEU A 429 -6.18 -4.43 21.23
N ILE A 430 -6.92 -5.51 20.99
CA ILE A 430 -8.36 -5.47 20.73
C ILE A 430 -9.13 -4.85 21.91
N VAL A 431 -8.72 -5.14 23.16
CA VAL A 431 -9.38 -4.62 24.38
C VAL A 431 -9.11 -3.13 24.61
N VAL A 432 -7.92 -2.62 24.30
CA VAL A 432 -7.60 -1.20 24.56
C VAL A 432 -8.10 -0.27 23.45
N TRP A 433 -8.23 -0.76 22.22
CA TRP A 433 -8.86 -0.01 21.13
C TRP A 433 -10.39 0.15 21.30
N MET A 434 -11.00 -0.47 22.32
CA MET A 434 -12.42 -0.36 22.63
C MET A 434 -12.87 1.06 23.03
N ILE A 435 -11.94 1.99 23.28
CA ILE A 435 -12.22 3.24 24.01
C ILE A 435 -12.15 4.48 23.09
N ILE A 436 -11.93 4.28 21.79
CA ILE A 436 -12.04 5.34 20.77
C ILE A 436 -13.47 5.93 20.56
N PRO A 437 -14.59 5.40 21.12
CA PRO A 437 -15.91 6.00 20.89
C PRO A 437 -16.17 7.38 21.49
N GLU A 438 -15.34 7.96 22.39
CA GLU A 438 -15.69 9.24 23.04
C GLU A 438 -15.74 10.42 22.03
N THR A 439 -14.87 10.48 21.02
CA THR A 439 -14.93 11.55 19.98
C THR A 439 -15.95 11.29 18.87
N ILE A 440 -16.25 10.02 18.58
CA ILE A 440 -17.25 9.61 17.56
C ILE A 440 -18.68 9.84 18.07
N ASN A 441 -18.87 9.80 19.38
CA ASN A 441 -20.19 9.85 20.02
C ASN A 441 -20.95 11.15 19.82
N ILE A 442 -20.24 12.27 19.69
CA ILE A 442 -20.89 13.59 19.56
C ILE A 442 -21.65 13.71 18.22
N TYR A 443 -21.33 12.86 17.23
CA TYR A 443 -21.87 12.97 15.88
C TYR A 443 -22.65 11.75 15.36
N LEU A 444 -22.50 10.54 15.93
CA LEU A 444 -23.12 9.30 15.41
C LEU A 444 -24.24 8.67 16.26
N ASN A 445 -24.82 9.37 17.25
CA ASN A 445 -25.96 8.88 18.05
C ASN A 445 -25.78 7.47 18.66
N ILE A 446 -24.56 7.15 19.09
CA ILE A 446 -24.31 5.97 19.95
C ILE A 446 -24.73 6.36 21.38
N SER A 447 -25.36 5.46 22.14
CA SER A 447 -25.93 5.84 23.44
C SER A 447 -24.84 6.07 24.49
N LEU A 448 -25.01 7.09 25.34
CA LEU A 448 -24.14 7.40 26.49
C LEU A 448 -23.95 6.20 27.45
N GLN A 449 -24.87 5.24 27.43
CA GLN A 449 -24.83 4.02 28.23
C GLN A 449 -23.78 3.01 27.71
N ASP A 450 -23.54 2.98 26.39
CA ASP A 450 -22.51 2.14 25.77
C ASP A 450 -21.10 2.66 26.05
N ILE A 451 -20.96 3.98 26.30
CA ILE A 451 -19.69 4.64 26.70
C ILE A 451 -19.35 4.33 28.17
N LEU A 452 -20.33 4.34 29.06
CA LEU A 452 -20.10 4.12 30.49
C LEU A 452 -19.62 2.70 30.81
N MET A 453 -20.01 1.71 30.00
CA MET A 453 -19.52 0.33 30.09
C MET A 453 -18.05 0.19 29.68
N LEU A 454 -17.50 1.12 28.88
CA LEU A 454 -16.09 1.13 28.45
C LEU A 454 -15.13 1.68 29.51
N LYS A 455 -15.61 2.55 30.42
CA LYS A 455 -14.82 3.03 31.57
C LYS A 455 -14.55 1.96 32.62
N VAL A 456 -15.37 0.90 32.67
CA VAL A 456 -15.32 -0.12 33.73
C VAL A 456 -14.33 -1.26 33.40
N GLY A 457 -13.91 -1.42 32.14
CA GLY A 457 -12.94 -2.46 31.74
C GLY A 457 -11.46 -2.09 31.88
N CYS A 458 -11.14 -0.84 32.25
CA CYS A 458 -9.77 -0.30 32.25
C CYS A 458 -8.95 -0.57 33.51
N ILE A 459 -9.36 -1.48 34.39
CA ILE A 459 -8.54 -1.88 35.53
C ILE A 459 -7.77 -3.15 35.15
N ILE A 460 -6.65 -2.99 34.43
CA ILE A 460 -5.67 -4.08 34.33
C ILE A 460 -4.26 -3.56 34.67
N LEU A 461 -4.08 -3.23 35.94
CA LEU A 461 -2.77 -3.21 36.63
C LEU A 461 -2.23 -4.64 36.91
N HIS A 462 -2.92 -5.70 36.46
CA HIS A 462 -2.58 -7.09 36.73
C HIS A 462 -2.20 -7.91 35.49
N ILE A 463 -1.58 -7.29 34.48
CA ILE A 463 -0.83 -8.07 33.46
C ILE A 463 0.61 -8.20 33.96
N SER A 464 1.07 -9.43 34.15
CA SER A 464 2.44 -9.78 34.58
C SER A 464 3.55 -9.34 33.62
N HIS A 465 3.18 -8.70 32.50
CA HIS A 465 4.05 -8.33 31.39
C HIS A 465 3.86 -6.87 31.00
N PHE A 466 4.62 -5.97 31.63
CA PHE A 466 4.52 -4.55 31.35
C PHE A 466 5.09 -4.22 29.95
N GLY A 467 4.29 -3.59 29.08
CA GLY A 467 4.68 -3.29 27.69
C GLY A 467 3.69 -2.37 26.99
N TYR A 468 3.67 -2.39 25.65
CA TYR A 468 2.74 -1.58 24.86
C TYR A 468 1.27 -1.70 25.28
N PRO A 469 0.72 -2.90 25.54
CA PRO A 469 -0.67 -3.02 25.99
C PRO A 469 -0.99 -2.18 27.23
N ASN A 470 -0.05 -2.07 28.18
CA ASN A 470 -0.24 -1.32 29.42
C ASN A 470 -0.20 0.20 29.22
N ILE A 471 0.47 0.69 28.17
CA ILE A 471 0.58 2.12 27.88
C ILE A 471 -0.43 2.58 26.82
N LEU A 472 -1.15 1.66 26.18
CA LEU A 472 -2.18 2.02 25.19
C LEU A 472 -3.29 2.91 25.77
N PRO A 473 -3.74 2.79 27.04
CA PRO A 473 -4.72 3.72 27.58
C PRO A 473 -4.21 5.17 27.57
N LEU A 474 -2.93 5.38 27.91
CA LEU A 474 -2.27 6.68 27.76
C LEU A 474 -2.17 7.08 26.29
N ALA A 475 -1.70 6.18 25.43
CA ALA A 475 -1.46 6.44 24.01
C ALA A 475 -2.74 6.74 23.21
N LEU A 476 -3.91 6.50 23.78
CA LEU A 476 -5.21 6.78 23.19
C LEU A 476 -5.97 7.91 23.91
N GLY A 477 -5.36 8.57 24.91
CA GLY A 477 -5.96 9.71 25.62
C GLY A 477 -7.06 9.33 26.62
N LEU A 478 -6.98 8.14 27.22
CA LEU A 478 -8.07 7.53 27.99
C LEU A 478 -7.86 7.57 29.50
N ILE A 479 -6.73 8.12 29.92
CA ILE A 479 -6.35 8.27 31.33
C ILE A 479 -6.60 9.72 31.74
N ASN A 480 -7.30 9.93 32.86
CA ASN A 480 -7.51 11.26 33.40
C ASN A 480 -6.19 11.86 33.94
N GLN A 481 -6.03 13.17 33.82
CA GLN A 481 -4.78 13.90 34.08
C GLN A 481 -4.29 13.84 35.55
N ASP A 482 -5.16 13.51 36.51
CA ASP A 482 -4.86 13.52 37.95
C ASP A 482 -4.91 12.12 38.61
N THR A 483 -4.47 11.10 37.88
CA THR A 483 -4.57 9.70 38.33
C THR A 483 -3.21 9.11 38.71
N LEU A 484 -3.15 8.34 39.80
CA LEU A 484 -1.95 7.58 40.20
C LEU A 484 -1.50 6.63 39.10
N GLU A 485 -2.45 6.15 38.30
CA GLU A 485 -2.25 5.33 37.11
C GLU A 485 -1.39 6.06 36.06
N LEU A 486 -1.69 7.34 35.77
CA LEU A 486 -0.91 8.16 34.84
C LEU A 486 0.53 8.33 35.33
N GLU A 487 0.70 8.71 36.60
CA GLU A 487 2.02 8.88 37.21
C GLU A 487 2.84 7.59 37.11
N THR A 488 2.21 6.45 37.43
CA THR A 488 2.84 5.13 37.37
C THR A 488 3.27 4.78 35.95
N ILE A 489 2.43 5.02 34.94
CA ILE A 489 2.77 4.74 33.54
C ILE A 489 3.91 5.65 33.08
N VAL A 490 3.86 6.95 33.38
CA VAL A 490 4.90 7.91 33.00
C VAL A 490 6.25 7.54 33.62
N GLN A 491 6.27 7.18 34.91
CA GLN A 491 7.50 6.73 35.58
C GLN A 491 8.10 5.48 34.91
N HIS A 492 7.28 4.50 34.54
CA HIS A 492 7.75 3.29 33.85
C HIS A 492 8.20 3.56 32.41
N ILE A 493 7.53 4.47 31.69
CA ILE A 493 7.91 4.87 30.33
C ILE A 493 9.28 5.57 30.34
N GLN A 494 9.58 6.36 31.36
CA GLN A 494 10.86 7.09 31.52
C GLN A 494 12.01 6.22 32.09
N ASN A 495 11.72 4.98 32.49
CA ASN A 495 12.71 4.10 33.12
C ASN A 495 13.46 3.23 32.10
N GLU A 496 14.79 3.37 32.04
CA GLU A 496 15.67 2.60 31.14
C GLU A 496 15.69 1.09 31.40
N ASN A 497 15.40 0.68 32.64
CA ASN A 497 15.29 -0.72 33.04
C ASN A 497 13.90 -1.32 32.70
N VAL A 498 13.01 -0.52 32.13
CA VAL A 498 11.65 -0.91 31.75
C VAL A 498 11.47 -0.64 30.24
N LEU A 499 10.80 0.46 29.83
CA LEU A 499 10.52 0.73 28.42
C LEU A 499 11.45 1.76 27.76
N TRP A 500 12.08 2.66 28.52
CA TRP A 500 12.83 3.79 27.93
C TRP A 500 14.11 3.35 27.20
N THR A 501 14.35 3.95 26.04
CA THR A 501 15.64 3.90 25.34
C THR A 501 15.94 5.24 24.68
N LYS A 502 17.20 5.48 24.32
CA LYS A 502 17.61 6.61 23.45
C LYS A 502 17.03 6.57 22.02
N TYR A 503 16.26 5.54 21.67
CA TYR A 503 15.70 5.32 20.34
C TYR A 503 14.16 5.27 20.32
N GLY A 504 13.49 5.39 21.48
CA GLY A 504 12.05 5.22 21.64
C GLY A 504 11.69 4.13 22.67
N LEU A 505 10.40 3.89 22.83
CA LEU A 505 9.85 2.94 23.82
C LEU A 505 9.87 1.51 23.30
N ARG A 506 10.40 0.58 24.10
CA ARG A 506 10.36 -0.87 23.81
C ARG A 506 8.94 -1.41 23.82
N SER A 507 8.68 -2.46 23.04
CA SER A 507 7.39 -3.17 23.04
C SER A 507 7.07 -3.91 24.34
N LEU A 508 8.11 -4.34 25.06
CA LEU A 508 8.02 -5.06 26.32
C LEU A 508 9.11 -4.57 27.27
N ALA A 509 8.82 -4.56 28.57
CA ALA A 509 9.75 -4.15 29.60
C ALA A 509 11.02 -5.02 29.58
N LYS A 510 12.17 -4.36 29.74
CA LYS A 510 13.49 -5.02 29.75
C LYS A 510 13.64 -6.02 30.90
N ASN A 511 12.97 -5.79 32.02
CA ASN A 511 12.96 -6.69 33.18
C ASN A 511 11.91 -7.81 33.07
N ASP A 512 11.16 -7.90 31.97
CA ASP A 512 10.19 -8.97 31.75
C ASP A 512 10.86 -10.30 31.41
N TYR A 513 10.30 -11.41 31.89
CA TYR A 513 10.81 -12.76 31.57
C TYR A 513 10.85 -13.05 30.07
N PHE A 514 9.92 -12.52 29.27
CA PHE A 514 9.84 -12.75 27.83
C PHE A 514 10.65 -11.77 26.99
N PHE A 515 11.34 -10.81 27.60
CA PHE A 515 12.18 -9.86 26.89
C PHE A 515 13.22 -10.57 26.00
N GLU A 516 13.25 -10.19 24.72
CA GLU A 516 14.09 -10.77 23.66
C GLU A 516 13.91 -12.28 23.40
N LYS A 517 12.85 -12.90 23.94
CA LYS A 517 12.53 -14.32 23.72
C LYS A 517 11.56 -14.51 22.55
N GLY A 518 11.48 -15.76 22.07
CA GLY A 518 10.62 -16.15 20.96
C GLY A 518 11.14 -15.63 19.62
N GLN A 519 10.25 -15.11 18.77
CA GLN A 519 10.64 -14.49 17.50
C GLN A 519 11.22 -13.07 17.68
N ASN A 520 11.24 -12.54 18.91
CA ASN A 520 11.71 -11.19 19.23
C ASN A 520 11.09 -10.11 18.33
N TYR A 521 9.76 -10.17 18.13
CA TYR A 521 9.03 -9.24 17.27
C TYR A 521 8.35 -8.13 18.11
N TRP A 522 7.55 -8.55 19.09
CA TRP A 522 6.83 -7.67 20.03
C TRP A 522 7.30 -7.84 21.49
N THR A 523 8.47 -8.43 21.69
CA THR A 523 9.03 -8.76 23.01
C THR A 523 10.30 -7.95 23.31
N GLY A 524 10.39 -6.74 22.76
CA GLY A 524 11.54 -5.86 22.97
C GLY A 524 11.73 -4.77 21.91
N PRO A 525 11.60 -5.05 20.60
CA PRO A 525 11.82 -4.05 19.56
C PRO A 525 10.91 -2.82 19.69
N ILE A 526 11.38 -1.71 19.12
CA ILE A 526 10.69 -0.42 19.12
C ILE A 526 9.84 -0.31 17.85
N TRP A 527 8.56 0.02 18.01
CA TRP A 527 7.62 0.17 16.92
C TRP A 527 7.11 1.61 16.82
N ILE A 528 7.30 2.21 15.65
CA ILE A 528 7.07 3.64 15.43
C ILE A 528 5.62 4.05 15.63
N HIS A 529 4.66 3.21 15.27
CA HIS A 529 3.24 3.54 15.32
C HIS A 529 2.71 3.66 16.76
N ILE A 530 3.17 2.83 17.71
CA ILE A 530 2.82 2.99 19.13
C ILE A 530 3.53 4.21 19.73
N ASN A 531 4.81 4.40 19.41
CA ASN A 531 5.55 5.59 19.84
C ASN A 531 4.90 6.88 19.31
N TYR A 532 4.38 6.85 18.08
CA TYR A 532 3.63 7.95 17.49
C TYR A 532 2.35 8.25 18.28
N LEU A 533 1.57 7.23 18.67
CA LEU A 533 0.37 7.43 19.49
C LEU A 533 0.69 8.05 20.85
N VAL A 534 1.73 7.55 21.54
CA VAL A 534 2.18 8.14 22.81
C VAL A 534 2.58 9.60 22.63
N LEU A 535 3.38 9.93 21.61
CA LEU A 535 3.79 11.30 21.33
C LEU A 535 2.61 12.20 20.94
N LYS A 536 1.67 11.69 20.15
CA LYS A 536 0.47 12.42 19.75
C LYS A 536 -0.28 12.88 20.99
N GLU A 537 -0.68 11.95 21.86
CA GLU A 537 -1.49 12.28 23.04
C GLU A 537 -0.72 13.11 24.07
N TRP A 538 0.58 12.84 24.27
CA TRP A 538 1.41 13.65 25.16
C TRP A 538 1.46 15.13 24.76
N ILE A 539 1.46 15.43 23.45
CA ILE A 539 1.40 16.81 22.93
C ILE A 539 0.01 17.42 23.14
N TRP A 540 -1.08 16.65 22.98
CA TRP A 540 -2.46 17.13 23.20
C TRP A 540 -2.71 17.52 24.66
N ASP A 541 -2.27 16.71 25.63
CA ASP A 541 -2.37 17.04 27.06
C ASP A 541 -1.60 18.30 27.43
N THR A 542 -0.41 18.49 26.83
CA THR A 542 0.38 19.69 27.09
C THR A 542 -0.36 20.94 26.57
N PHE A 543 -0.99 20.89 25.39
CA PHE A 543 -1.75 22.02 24.84
C PHE A 543 -3.05 22.33 25.62
N LEU A 544 -3.77 21.30 26.08
CA LEU A 544 -4.96 21.48 26.92
C LEU A 544 -4.62 22.05 28.30
N SER A 545 -3.49 21.67 28.89
CA SER A 545 -3.03 22.25 30.16
C SER A 545 -2.73 23.75 30.04
N PHE A 546 -2.15 24.20 28.92
CA PHE A 546 -1.95 25.64 28.65
C PHE A 546 -3.26 26.39 28.39
N TYR A 547 -4.21 25.80 27.66
CA TYR A 547 -5.52 26.42 27.41
C TYR A 547 -6.38 26.50 28.68
N TRP A 548 -6.33 25.47 29.54
CA TRP A 548 -6.98 25.51 30.85
C TRP A 548 -6.32 26.53 31.79
N LEU A 549 -5.00 26.69 31.76
CA LEU A 549 -4.30 27.77 32.48
C LEU A 549 -4.73 29.14 31.95
N ASP A 550 -4.79 29.35 30.64
CA ASP A 550 -5.21 30.63 30.05
C ASP A 550 -6.69 30.93 30.33
N ILE A 551 -7.58 29.94 30.27
CA ILE A 551 -9.00 30.08 30.65
C ILE A 551 -9.15 30.34 32.16
N TYR A 552 -8.40 29.63 33.00
CA TYR A 552 -8.40 29.82 34.45
C TYR A 552 -7.86 31.21 34.87
N TYR A 553 -6.83 31.72 34.19
CA TYR A 553 -6.30 33.06 34.41
C TYR A 553 -7.19 34.18 33.83
N SER A 554 -7.96 33.90 32.77
CA SER A 554 -8.91 34.88 32.22
C SER A 554 -10.24 34.93 32.99
N PHE A 555 -10.66 33.83 33.64
CA PHE A 555 -11.78 33.84 34.58
C PHE A 555 -11.47 34.45 35.94
N ASN A 556 -10.21 34.40 36.41
CA ASN A 556 -9.79 35.03 37.68
C ASN A 556 -9.32 36.49 37.54
N LYS A 557 -9.54 37.12 36.37
CA LYS A 557 -9.26 38.54 36.11
C LYS A 557 -10.51 39.39 35.87
N GLN A 558 -11.70 38.83 36.05
CA GLN A 558 -12.95 39.55 36.28
C GLN A 558 -13.37 39.32 37.73
#